data_AF-A0AAD6XZ09-F1
#
_entry.id   AF-A0AAD6XZ09-F1
#
_cell.length_a   1.000
_cell.length_b   1.000
_cell.length_c   1.000
_cell.angle_alpha   90.00
_cell.angle_beta   90.00
_cell.angle_gamma   90.00
#
_symmetry.space_group_name_H-M   'P 1'
#
loop_
_entity.id
_entity.type
_entity.pdbx_description
1 polymer ?
#
loop_
_entity_poly.entity_id
_entity_poly.type
_entity_poly.pdbx_seq_one_letter_code
_entity_poly.pdbx_strand_id
1 'polypeptide(L)'
;MAKWCQIYPEPSLRLPLFALRFFRKIHKHTDGQEKWANSMDWTRDELPGWSLDIFASVSWNTVHSRAPDGQLDWTRLVDDEWLSGGIIDNMMADIHSRVVANPALSSIIVAPLSFQAAILAISTQANPSNYTMCLLDQYRQSVEAGKSQFYFPLHINGNHWIAFGIDFVQKTFRYGDSFGRKSASKFIPYLEKWLERASFGTFQNLGDNMPHPRQTDYVHCGIYAVNTIEHAVFQTPLISFNDVRPTRMAWFHKFVQQMSDSGPIPFFVNHNFPNLGSQNFFEEDTNPAPSPTVPTLMANSVAITKRSNPVPSSGVACSTIPVSSLELIQPNNLCSAPLDNAALALLSASGSPNSFKAPSRPIKRNVSDHSASGDDDPDNSDNER
;
A
#
# COMPACT_ATOMS: atom_id res chain seq x y z
N MET A 1 47.55 -40.88 -12.49
CA MET A 1 46.23 -40.26 -12.23
C MET A 1 46.32 -38.74 -12.44
N ALA A 2 46.60 -38.29 -13.67
CA ALA A 2 46.68 -36.86 -14.00
C ALA A 2 46.53 -36.69 -15.52
N LYS A 3 45.33 -36.90 -16.07
CA LYS A 3 45.11 -36.78 -17.52
C LYS A 3 43.64 -36.65 -17.95
N TRP A 4 42.80 -35.86 -17.28
CA TRP A 4 41.42 -35.62 -17.75
C TRP A 4 40.84 -34.21 -17.49
N CYS A 5 41.67 -33.18 -17.35
CA CYS A 5 41.21 -31.78 -17.44
C CYS A 5 41.83 -31.09 -18.66
N GLN A 6 41.50 -31.57 -19.86
CA GLN A 6 41.53 -30.73 -21.06
C GLN A 6 40.18 -30.03 -21.12
N ILE A 7 40.14 -28.80 -20.60
CA ILE A 7 39.03 -27.87 -20.80
C ILE A 7 39.06 -27.51 -22.29
N TYR A 8 38.28 -28.21 -23.10
CA TYR A 8 37.93 -27.68 -24.41
C TYR A 8 37.12 -26.41 -24.16
N PRO A 9 37.42 -25.28 -24.81
CA PRO A 9 36.54 -24.12 -24.76
C PRO A 9 35.19 -24.56 -25.35
N GLU A 10 34.21 -24.75 -24.48
CA GLU A 10 32.82 -25.03 -24.85
C GLU A 10 32.42 -24.01 -25.93
N PRO A 11 31.90 -24.46 -27.09
CA PRO A 11 31.41 -23.54 -28.09
C PRO A 11 30.36 -22.64 -27.42
N SER A 12 30.63 -21.34 -27.38
CA SER A 12 29.78 -20.38 -26.67
C SER A 12 28.32 -20.57 -27.11
N LEU A 13 27.46 -21.03 -26.20
CA LEU A 13 26.05 -21.23 -26.48
C LEU A 13 25.43 -19.87 -26.84
N ARG A 14 25.06 -19.69 -28.11
CA ARG A 14 24.40 -18.47 -28.60
C ARG A 14 22.90 -18.70 -28.58
N LEU A 15 22.22 -18.13 -27.59
CA LEU A 15 20.76 -18.13 -27.53
C LEU A 15 20.20 -16.89 -28.24
N PRO A 16 19.03 -17.00 -28.89
CA PRO A 16 18.35 -15.84 -29.46
C PRO A 16 17.86 -14.89 -28.36
N LEU A 17 17.78 -13.58 -28.65
CA LEU A 17 17.37 -12.55 -27.66
C LEU A 17 16.00 -12.80 -27.02
N PHE A 18 15.09 -13.53 -27.69
CA PHE A 18 13.79 -13.89 -27.11
C PHE A 18 13.92 -14.85 -25.91
N ALA A 19 15.02 -15.61 -25.80
CA ALA A 19 15.25 -16.54 -24.71
C ALA A 19 15.29 -15.82 -23.35
N LEU A 20 15.86 -14.62 -23.27
CA LEU A 20 15.86 -13.81 -22.04
C LEU A 20 14.43 -13.47 -21.58
N ARG A 21 13.56 -13.09 -22.52
CA ARG A 21 12.14 -12.82 -22.20
C ARG A 21 11.41 -14.09 -21.78
N PHE A 22 11.71 -15.23 -22.42
CA PHE A 22 11.16 -16.52 -22.07
C PHE A 22 11.58 -16.95 -20.65
N PHE A 23 12.87 -16.94 -20.34
CA PHE A 23 13.37 -17.29 -19.01
C PHE A 23 12.81 -16.38 -17.92
N ARG A 24 12.71 -15.08 -18.17
CA ARG A 24 12.06 -14.14 -17.23
C ARG A 24 10.59 -14.49 -16.98
N LYS A 25 9.86 -14.91 -18.03
CA LYS A 25 8.47 -15.35 -17.88
C LYS A 25 8.35 -16.66 -17.12
N ILE A 26 9.17 -17.67 -17.46
CA ILE A 26 9.19 -18.96 -16.77
C ILE A 26 9.54 -18.76 -15.30
N HIS A 27 10.60 -18.01 -14.99
CA HIS A 27 10.99 -17.68 -13.61
C HIS A 27 9.82 -17.05 -12.85
N LYS A 28 9.17 -16.01 -13.41
CA LYS A 28 8.00 -15.39 -12.79
C LYS A 28 6.85 -16.39 -12.54
N HIS A 29 6.64 -17.35 -13.45
CA HIS A 29 5.63 -18.39 -13.27
C HIS A 29 6.02 -19.39 -12.18
N THR A 30 7.26 -19.86 -12.16
CA THR A 30 7.78 -20.78 -11.14
C THR A 30 7.72 -20.15 -9.75
N ASP A 31 8.18 -18.91 -9.59
CA ASP A 31 8.09 -18.18 -8.31
C ASP A 31 6.63 -18.02 -7.87
N GLY A 32 5.74 -17.73 -8.81
CA GLY A 32 4.32 -17.61 -8.53
C GLY A 32 3.71 -18.91 -8.03
N GLN A 33 4.08 -20.05 -8.63
CA GLN A 33 3.64 -21.37 -8.19
C GLN A 33 4.18 -21.73 -6.81
N GLU A 34 5.46 -21.46 -6.56
CA GLU A 34 6.09 -21.69 -5.26
C GLU A 34 5.42 -20.83 -4.18
N LYS A 35 5.24 -19.54 -4.44
CA LYS A 35 4.55 -18.63 -3.52
C LYS A 35 3.13 -19.06 -3.22
N TRP A 36 2.39 -19.50 -4.25
CA TRP A 36 1.04 -20.01 -4.08
C TRP A 36 1.00 -21.27 -3.22
N ALA A 37 1.92 -22.21 -3.46
CA ALA A 37 2.03 -23.44 -2.67
C ALA A 37 2.34 -23.13 -1.20
N ASN A 38 3.29 -22.21 -0.95
CA ASN A 38 3.65 -21.76 0.40
C ASN A 38 2.44 -21.13 1.12
N SER A 39 1.67 -20.28 0.45
CA SER A 39 0.44 -19.71 1.01
C SER A 39 -0.65 -20.74 1.28
N MET A 40 -0.75 -21.78 0.46
CA MET A 40 -1.67 -22.90 0.70
C MET A 40 -1.27 -23.68 1.96
N ASP A 41 0.02 -23.95 2.13
CA ASP A 41 0.54 -24.63 3.31
C ASP A 41 0.39 -23.76 4.56
N TRP A 42 0.66 -22.46 4.46
CA TRP A 42 0.39 -21.49 5.53
C TRP A 42 -1.09 -21.48 5.93
N THR A 43 -2.00 -21.45 4.96
CA THR A 43 -3.46 -21.49 5.21
C THR A 43 -3.87 -22.78 5.92
N ARG A 44 -3.26 -23.92 5.56
CA ARG A 44 -3.52 -25.22 6.20
C ARG A 44 -3.08 -25.24 7.66
N ASP A 45 -1.93 -24.65 7.94
CA ASP A 45 -1.30 -24.72 9.26
C ASP A 45 -1.88 -23.69 10.24
N GLU A 46 -2.33 -22.54 9.74
CA GLU A 46 -2.66 -21.36 10.57
C GLU A 46 -4.16 -21.08 10.69
N LEU A 47 -5.01 -21.67 9.83
CA LEU A 47 -6.42 -21.31 9.72
C LEU A 47 -7.34 -22.53 9.75
N PRO A 48 -8.64 -22.36 10.06
CA PRO A 48 -9.59 -23.47 10.04
C PRO A 48 -9.75 -24.07 8.64
N GLY A 49 -10.10 -25.36 8.57
CA GLY A 49 -10.13 -26.14 7.32
C GLY A 49 -10.95 -25.54 6.18
N TRP A 50 -12.05 -24.82 6.46
CA TRP A 50 -12.86 -24.16 5.42
C TRP A 50 -12.08 -23.08 4.64
N SER A 51 -11.00 -22.54 5.21
CA SER A 51 -10.15 -21.54 4.56
C SER A 51 -9.44 -22.12 3.33
N LEU A 52 -9.11 -23.42 3.36
CA LEU A 52 -8.49 -24.11 2.24
C LEU A 52 -9.44 -24.29 1.07
N ASP A 53 -10.73 -24.53 1.31
CA ASP A 53 -11.72 -24.67 0.24
C ASP A 53 -11.85 -23.37 -0.56
N ILE A 54 -11.85 -22.22 0.13
CA ILE A 54 -11.87 -20.90 -0.51
C ILE A 54 -10.57 -20.64 -1.26
N PHE A 55 -9.42 -20.93 -0.65
CA PHE A 55 -8.13 -20.75 -1.31
C PHE A 55 -8.00 -21.64 -2.56
N ALA A 56 -8.49 -22.88 -2.50
CA ALA A 56 -8.49 -23.82 -3.62
C ALA A 56 -9.51 -23.47 -4.71
N SER A 57 -10.52 -22.64 -4.41
CA SER A 57 -11.51 -22.20 -5.40
C SER A 57 -10.96 -21.24 -6.45
N VAL A 58 -9.76 -20.69 -6.22
CA VAL A 58 -9.09 -19.76 -7.13
C VAL A 58 -7.79 -20.35 -7.66
N SER A 59 -7.53 -20.18 -8.96
CA SER A 59 -6.29 -20.65 -9.59
C SER A 59 -5.26 -19.54 -9.61
N TRP A 60 -4.03 -19.83 -9.17
CA TRP A 60 -2.89 -18.90 -9.08
C TRP A 60 -2.61 -18.05 -10.34
N ASN A 61 -3.01 -18.53 -11.52
CA ASN A 61 -2.77 -17.89 -12.82
C ASN A 61 -3.97 -17.13 -13.39
N THR A 62 -5.04 -16.95 -12.62
CA THR A 62 -6.22 -16.21 -13.09
C THR A 62 -5.93 -14.71 -13.07
N VAL A 63 -6.13 -14.04 -14.20
CA VAL A 63 -5.95 -12.58 -14.31
C VAL A 63 -7.24 -11.89 -13.89
N HIS A 64 -7.14 -10.92 -12.97
CA HIS A 64 -8.29 -10.14 -12.51
C HIS A 64 -8.02 -8.65 -12.68
N SER A 65 -9.02 -7.89 -13.11
CA SER A 65 -8.91 -6.44 -13.38
C SER A 65 -8.51 -5.63 -12.16
N ARG A 66 -8.91 -6.07 -10.96
CA ARG A 66 -8.57 -5.45 -9.67
C ARG A 66 -7.21 -5.85 -9.11
N ALA A 67 -6.50 -6.77 -9.76
CA ALA A 67 -5.17 -7.21 -9.34
C ALA A 67 -4.20 -6.96 -10.50
N PRO A 68 -3.72 -5.71 -10.69
CA PRO A 68 -2.84 -5.38 -11.82
C PRO A 68 -1.53 -6.17 -11.81
N ASP A 69 -1.03 -6.54 -10.63
CA ASP A 69 0.15 -7.41 -10.46
C ASP A 69 -0.20 -8.92 -10.50
N GLY A 70 -1.48 -9.26 -10.69
CA GLY A 70 -2.04 -10.61 -10.71
C GLY A 70 -2.51 -11.09 -9.34
N GLN A 71 -3.23 -12.23 -9.31
CA GLN A 71 -3.70 -12.86 -8.06
C GLN A 71 -2.57 -13.30 -7.12
N LEU A 72 -1.35 -13.43 -7.63
CA LEU A 72 -0.16 -13.66 -6.80
C LEU A 72 0.06 -12.56 -5.75
N ASP A 73 -0.49 -11.37 -5.97
CA ASP A 73 -0.42 -10.33 -4.95
C ASP A 73 -1.35 -10.66 -3.76
N TRP A 74 -2.48 -11.30 -4.01
CA TRP A 74 -3.43 -11.69 -2.95
C TRP A 74 -2.91 -12.81 -2.05
N THR A 75 -1.89 -13.56 -2.48
CA THR A 75 -1.23 -14.53 -1.59
C THR A 75 -0.58 -13.85 -0.40
N ARG A 76 -0.26 -12.54 -0.50
CA ARG A 76 0.16 -11.75 0.67
C ARG A 76 -0.91 -11.75 1.76
N LEU A 77 -2.20 -11.89 1.46
CA LEU A 77 -3.26 -11.98 2.48
C LEU A 77 -3.36 -13.36 3.15
N VAL A 78 -2.62 -14.34 2.66
CA VAL A 78 -2.54 -15.68 3.26
C VAL A 78 -1.08 -16.09 3.46
N ASP A 79 -0.33 -15.13 3.99
CA ASP A 79 1.07 -15.23 4.37
C ASP A 79 1.40 -14.12 5.38
N ASP A 80 2.59 -14.16 5.97
CA ASP A 80 3.16 -13.15 6.85
C ASP A 80 4.04 -12.14 6.09
N GLU A 81 3.67 -11.80 4.84
CA GLU A 81 4.34 -10.78 4.02
C GLU A 81 3.76 -9.36 4.20
N TRP A 82 4.48 -8.34 3.73
CA TRP A 82 3.91 -6.98 3.63
C TRP A 82 2.81 -6.95 2.59
N LEU A 83 1.76 -6.18 2.87
CA LEU A 83 0.73 -5.90 1.86
C LEU A 83 1.28 -4.91 0.83
N SER A 84 0.91 -5.13 -0.43
CA SER A 84 1.19 -4.20 -1.52
C SER A 84 0.24 -2.99 -1.46
N GLY A 85 0.60 -1.92 -2.17
CA GLY A 85 -0.32 -0.79 -2.38
C GLY A 85 -1.61 -1.19 -3.09
N GLY A 86 -1.55 -2.13 -4.04
CA GLY A 86 -2.73 -2.61 -4.76
C GLY A 86 -3.74 -3.33 -3.86
N ILE A 87 -3.27 -4.14 -2.90
CA ILE A 87 -4.15 -4.76 -1.89
C ILE A 87 -4.78 -3.70 -0.99
N ILE A 88 -3.98 -2.75 -0.51
CA ILE A 88 -4.46 -1.65 0.34
C ILE A 88 -5.52 -0.83 -0.40
N ASP A 89 -5.32 -0.48 -1.67
CA ASP A 89 -6.30 0.25 -2.48
C ASP A 89 -7.57 -0.56 -2.71
N ASN A 90 -7.48 -1.88 -2.92
CA ASN A 90 -8.66 -2.75 -3.01
C ASN A 90 -9.45 -2.77 -1.69
N MET A 91 -8.77 -2.80 -0.54
CA MET A 91 -9.42 -2.69 0.77
C MET A 91 -10.10 -1.33 0.94
N MET A 92 -9.44 -0.23 0.54
CA MET A 92 -10.03 1.11 0.60
C MET A 92 -11.24 1.24 -0.32
N ALA A 93 -11.20 0.65 -1.52
CA ALA A 93 -12.34 0.63 -2.44
C ALA A 93 -13.54 -0.12 -1.85
N ASP A 94 -13.33 -1.22 -1.13
CA ASP A 94 -14.38 -1.92 -0.39
C ASP A 94 -14.98 -1.07 0.73
N ILE A 95 -14.14 -0.44 1.57
CA ILE A 95 -14.59 0.45 2.64
C ILE A 95 -15.38 1.63 2.06
N HIS A 96 -14.86 2.27 1.00
CA HIS A 96 -15.54 3.35 0.30
C HIS A 96 -16.92 2.90 -0.23
N SER A 97 -17.01 1.73 -0.85
CA SER A 97 -18.28 1.20 -1.37
C SER A 97 -19.32 1.02 -0.26
N ARG A 98 -18.90 0.55 0.92
CA ARG A 98 -19.76 0.46 2.11
C ARG A 98 -20.18 1.82 2.67
N VAL A 99 -19.30 2.83 2.63
CA VAL A 99 -19.64 4.21 3.01
C VAL A 99 -20.70 4.79 2.08
N VAL A 100 -20.55 4.61 0.76
CA VAL A 100 -21.53 5.07 -0.24
C VAL A 100 -22.88 4.37 -0.05
N ALA A 101 -22.88 3.08 0.24
CA ALA A 101 -24.10 2.31 0.48
C ALA A 101 -24.82 2.65 1.80
N ASN A 102 -24.19 3.42 2.70
CA ASN A 102 -24.76 3.78 4.01
C ASN A 102 -25.02 5.29 4.11
N PRO A 103 -26.29 5.75 4.00
CA PRO A 103 -26.63 7.17 4.09
C PRO A 103 -26.19 7.87 5.38
N ALA A 104 -26.08 7.13 6.50
CA ALA A 104 -25.61 7.67 7.77
C ALA A 104 -24.12 8.09 7.74
N LEU A 105 -23.35 7.59 6.76
CA LEU A 105 -21.94 7.89 6.56
C LEU A 105 -21.73 8.82 5.36
N SER A 106 -22.79 9.46 4.86
CA SER A 106 -22.75 10.33 3.68
C SER A 106 -21.81 11.53 3.81
N SER A 107 -21.37 11.91 5.01
CA SER A 107 -20.38 12.99 5.21
C SER A 107 -18.92 12.52 5.16
N ILE A 108 -18.68 11.20 5.06
CA ILE A 108 -17.35 10.60 5.11
C ILE A 108 -16.84 10.34 3.68
N ILE A 109 -15.53 10.52 3.49
CA ILE A 109 -14.76 10.07 2.33
C ILE A 109 -13.70 9.07 2.81
N VAL A 110 -13.57 7.99 2.07
CA VAL A 110 -12.46 7.04 2.17
C VAL A 110 -11.67 7.12 0.88
N ALA A 111 -10.44 7.59 0.95
CA ALA A 111 -9.60 7.83 -0.21
C ALA A 111 -8.53 6.74 -0.37
N PRO A 112 -8.20 6.33 -1.61
CA PRO A 112 -7.10 5.42 -1.91
C PRO A 112 -5.73 6.12 -1.83
N LEU A 113 -4.65 5.36 -2.02
CA LEU A 113 -3.26 5.84 -1.99
C LEU A 113 -2.93 6.90 -3.03
N SER A 114 -3.71 6.96 -4.11
CA SER A 114 -3.57 8.02 -5.13
C SER A 114 -3.77 9.43 -4.53
N PHE A 115 -4.50 9.57 -3.42
CA PHE A 115 -4.61 10.83 -2.69
C PHE A 115 -3.27 11.24 -2.08
N GLN A 116 -2.60 10.35 -1.33
CA GLN A 116 -1.26 10.61 -0.80
C GLN A 116 -0.29 10.98 -1.94
N ALA A 117 -0.28 10.19 -3.01
CA ALA A 117 0.60 10.44 -4.15
C ALA A 117 0.37 11.82 -4.77
N ALA A 118 -0.90 12.26 -4.88
CA ALA A 118 -1.23 13.56 -5.41
C ALA A 118 -0.75 14.71 -4.52
N ILE A 119 -0.90 14.59 -3.19
CA ILE A 119 -0.40 15.58 -2.21
C ILE A 119 1.13 15.73 -2.29
N LEU A 120 1.85 14.61 -2.43
CA LEU A 120 3.31 14.62 -2.59
C LEU A 120 3.73 15.28 -3.91
N ALA A 121 3.04 14.96 -5.00
CA ALA A 121 3.34 15.50 -6.33
C ALA A 121 3.21 17.04 -6.38
N ILE A 122 2.14 17.64 -5.84
CA ILE A 122 1.98 19.11 -5.84
C ILE A 122 2.98 19.85 -4.96
N SER A 123 3.63 19.13 -4.05
CA SER A 123 4.56 19.71 -3.08
C SER A 123 5.99 19.72 -3.60
N THR A 124 6.34 18.74 -4.42
CA THR A 124 7.68 18.47 -4.94
C THR A 124 7.86 18.95 -6.39
N GLN A 125 6.79 18.98 -7.18
CA GLN A 125 6.86 19.37 -8.58
C GLN A 125 6.65 20.88 -8.75
N ALA A 126 7.49 21.50 -9.58
CA ALA A 126 7.28 22.89 -9.99
C ALA A 126 5.96 23.05 -10.78
N ASN A 127 5.62 22.04 -11.58
CA ASN A 127 4.41 21.98 -12.41
C ASN A 127 3.73 20.61 -12.21
N PRO A 128 2.85 20.45 -11.22
CA PRO A 128 2.12 19.19 -11.03
C PRO A 128 1.28 18.85 -12.27
N SER A 129 1.12 17.56 -12.55
CA SER A 129 0.31 17.11 -13.69
C SER A 129 -1.15 17.59 -13.58
N ASN A 130 -1.80 17.78 -14.73
CA ASN A 130 -3.23 18.13 -14.77
C ASN A 130 -4.08 17.10 -14.02
N TYR A 131 -3.73 15.81 -14.10
CA TYR A 131 -4.42 14.74 -13.37
C TYR A 131 -4.31 14.94 -11.86
N THR A 132 -3.10 15.21 -11.35
CA THR A 132 -2.87 15.47 -9.91
C THR A 132 -3.74 16.62 -9.42
N MET A 133 -3.79 17.71 -10.18
CA MET A 133 -4.62 18.87 -9.83
C MET A 133 -6.12 18.54 -9.91
N CYS A 134 -6.53 17.81 -10.95
CA CYS A 134 -7.91 17.32 -11.16
C CYS A 134 -8.40 16.47 -9.97
N LEU A 135 -7.60 15.50 -9.51
CA LEU A 135 -7.94 14.65 -8.36
C LEU A 135 -8.08 15.44 -7.06
N LEU A 136 -7.12 16.31 -6.75
CA LEU A 136 -7.17 17.12 -5.53
C LEU A 136 -8.31 18.15 -5.56
N ASP A 137 -8.65 18.65 -6.75
CA ASP A 137 -9.80 19.54 -6.92
C ASP A 137 -11.13 18.82 -6.72
N GLN A 138 -11.26 17.56 -7.16
CA GLN A 138 -12.45 16.74 -6.88
C GLN A 138 -12.67 16.53 -5.38
N TYR A 139 -11.58 16.26 -4.63
CA TYR A 139 -11.67 16.17 -3.17
C TYR A 139 -12.05 17.51 -2.55
N ARG A 140 -11.50 18.62 -3.07
CA ARG A 140 -11.87 19.96 -2.62
C ARG A 140 -13.38 20.22 -2.80
N GLN A 141 -13.89 19.99 -4.01
CA GLN A 141 -15.30 20.15 -4.33
C GLN A 141 -16.19 19.25 -3.47
N SER A 142 -15.73 18.03 -3.14
CA SER A 142 -16.48 17.13 -2.26
C SER A 142 -16.61 17.67 -0.84
N VAL A 143 -15.56 18.29 -0.30
CA VAL A 143 -15.63 18.97 1.01
C VAL A 143 -16.58 20.18 0.95
N GLU A 144 -16.49 20.98 -0.10
CA GLU A 144 -17.42 22.10 -0.34
C GLU A 144 -18.88 21.65 -0.46
N ALA A 145 -19.11 20.43 -0.98
CA ALA A 145 -20.41 19.78 -1.05
C ALA A 145 -20.88 19.16 0.28
N GLY A 146 -20.15 19.35 1.38
CA GLY A 146 -20.57 18.95 2.73
C GLY A 146 -19.89 17.69 3.28
N LYS A 147 -18.89 17.13 2.60
CA LYS A 147 -18.08 16.05 3.18
C LYS A 147 -17.19 16.62 4.28
N SER A 148 -17.29 16.06 5.48
CA SER A 148 -16.65 16.62 6.68
C SER A 148 -15.44 15.82 7.15
N GLN A 149 -15.33 14.54 6.78
CA GLN A 149 -14.29 13.66 7.28
C GLN A 149 -13.65 12.83 6.17
N PHE A 150 -12.32 12.73 6.20
CA PHE A 150 -11.53 11.94 5.24
C PHE A 150 -10.70 10.91 5.99
N TYR A 151 -10.66 9.69 5.46
CA TYR A 151 -9.78 8.63 5.94
C TYR A 151 -9.02 8.01 4.78
N PHE A 152 -7.73 7.75 4.95
CA PHE A 152 -6.89 7.13 3.93
C PHE A 152 -5.66 6.47 4.54
N PRO A 153 -5.10 5.45 3.85
CA PRO A 153 -3.83 4.86 4.25
C PRO A 153 -2.67 5.77 3.83
N LEU A 154 -1.60 5.77 4.63
CA LEU A 154 -0.37 6.48 4.32
C LEU A 154 0.80 5.49 4.30
N HIS A 155 1.52 5.42 3.17
CA HIS A 155 2.74 4.62 3.02
C HIS A 155 3.96 5.47 3.36
N ILE A 156 4.73 5.06 4.37
CA ILE A 156 5.86 5.82 4.91
C ILE A 156 7.14 5.02 4.71
N ASN A 157 8.19 5.72 4.23
CA ASN A 157 9.54 5.17 4.00
C ASN A 157 9.57 3.89 3.15
N GLY A 158 8.55 3.64 2.33
CA GLY A 158 8.48 2.47 1.45
C GLY A 158 8.25 1.14 2.17
N ASN A 159 7.97 1.15 3.48
CA ASN A 159 7.89 -0.08 4.28
C ASN A 159 6.89 -0.07 5.44
N HIS A 160 6.15 1.01 5.65
CA HIS A 160 5.26 1.13 6.79
C HIS A 160 3.92 1.74 6.39
N TRP A 161 2.84 1.10 6.79
CA TRP A 161 1.47 1.56 6.56
C TRP A 161 0.90 2.13 7.85
N ILE A 162 0.32 3.32 7.79
CA ILE A 162 -0.46 3.91 8.89
C ILE A 162 -1.82 4.39 8.40
N ALA A 163 -2.77 4.57 9.32
CA ALA A 163 -4.04 5.22 9.02
C ALA A 163 -3.92 6.74 9.21
N PHE A 164 -4.59 7.50 8.37
CA PHE A 164 -4.67 8.96 8.48
C PHE A 164 -6.12 9.42 8.42
N GLY A 165 -6.46 10.44 9.22
CA GLY A 165 -7.79 11.01 9.32
C GLY A 165 -7.77 12.53 9.35
N ILE A 166 -8.65 13.17 8.59
CA ILE A 166 -8.84 14.63 8.56
C ILE A 166 -10.29 14.94 8.91
N ASP A 167 -10.51 15.88 9.82
CA ASP A 167 -11.82 16.42 10.17
C ASP A 167 -11.87 17.89 9.76
N PHE A 168 -12.62 18.20 8.71
CA PHE A 168 -12.76 19.55 8.14
C PHE A 168 -13.63 20.46 8.99
N VAL A 169 -14.51 19.90 9.84
CA VAL A 169 -15.37 20.69 10.74
C VAL A 169 -14.57 21.15 11.94
N GLN A 170 -13.83 20.24 12.57
CA GLN A 170 -12.96 20.55 13.71
C GLN A 170 -11.64 21.20 13.28
N LYS A 171 -11.32 21.18 11.98
CA LYS A 171 -10.03 21.58 11.42
C LYS A 171 -8.87 20.87 12.12
N THR A 172 -8.98 19.55 12.23
CA THR A 172 -7.94 18.70 12.84
C THR A 172 -7.52 17.61 11.89
N PHE A 173 -6.31 17.10 12.07
CA PHE A 173 -5.92 15.81 11.52
C PHE A 173 -5.18 14.98 12.55
N ARG A 174 -5.30 13.67 12.42
CA ARG A 174 -4.72 12.65 13.30
C ARG A 174 -4.32 11.44 12.47
N TYR A 175 -3.42 10.64 13.01
CA TYR A 175 -3.04 9.36 12.43
C TYR A 175 -3.08 8.25 13.49
N GLY A 176 -3.03 7.01 13.02
CA GLY A 176 -2.86 5.83 13.85
C GLY A 176 -1.70 4.99 13.34
N ASP A 177 -0.60 4.99 14.07
CA ASP A 177 0.61 4.22 13.80
C ASP A 177 0.68 3.05 14.78
N SER A 178 0.53 1.83 14.27
CA SER A 178 0.57 0.61 15.09
C SER A 178 1.87 0.41 15.89
N PHE A 179 2.96 1.11 15.56
CA PHE A 179 4.20 1.11 16.33
C PHE A 179 4.30 2.24 17.37
N GLY A 180 3.34 3.17 17.44
CA GLY A 180 3.38 4.33 18.34
C GLY A 180 4.50 5.33 18.00
N ARG A 181 4.85 5.46 16.71
CA ARG A 181 5.95 6.31 16.23
C ARG A 181 5.41 7.61 15.65
N LYS A 182 6.24 8.66 15.63
CA LYS A 182 5.95 9.94 14.94
C LYS A 182 6.19 9.85 13.43
N SER A 183 5.63 8.84 12.77
CA SER A 183 5.99 8.47 11.40
C SER A 183 5.49 9.46 10.34
N ALA A 184 4.38 10.15 10.58
CA ALA A 184 3.76 11.06 9.60
C ALA A 184 4.50 12.41 9.41
N SER A 185 5.56 12.67 10.18
CA SER A 185 6.25 13.97 10.24
C SER A 185 6.71 14.51 8.87
N LYS A 186 7.12 13.63 7.95
CA LYS A 186 7.51 14.03 6.59
C LYS A 186 6.32 14.38 5.70
N PHE A 187 5.15 13.78 5.92
CA PHE A 187 3.97 13.99 5.08
C PHE A 187 3.19 15.25 5.48
N ILE A 188 3.15 15.57 6.78
CA ILE A 188 2.36 16.66 7.35
C ILE A 188 2.58 18.02 6.65
N PRO A 189 3.83 18.49 6.40
CA PRO A 189 4.03 19.77 5.72
C PRO A 189 3.44 19.82 4.31
N TYR A 190 3.39 18.68 3.61
CA TYR A 190 2.80 18.58 2.27
C TYR A 190 1.28 18.65 2.32
N LEU A 191 0.68 18.00 3.33
CA LEU A 191 -0.75 18.08 3.58
C LEU A 191 -1.18 19.51 3.95
N GLU A 192 -0.47 20.16 4.87
CA GLU A 192 -0.75 21.54 5.29
C GLU A 192 -0.70 22.51 4.11
N LYS A 193 0.31 22.37 3.24
CA LYS A 193 0.42 23.16 1.99
C LYS A 193 -0.77 22.95 1.05
N TRP A 194 -1.28 21.73 0.95
CA TRP A 194 -2.49 21.47 0.16
C TRP A 194 -3.73 22.10 0.79
N LEU A 195 -3.93 21.94 2.10
CA LEU A 195 -5.07 22.50 2.83
C LEU A 195 -5.13 24.03 2.72
N GLU A 196 -3.96 24.69 2.78
CA GLU A 196 -3.84 26.13 2.55
C GLU A 196 -4.22 26.51 1.11
N ARG A 197 -3.66 25.82 0.11
CA ARG A 197 -3.97 26.06 -1.32
C ARG A 197 -5.44 25.82 -1.65
N ALA A 198 -6.06 24.82 -1.01
CA ALA A 198 -7.47 24.51 -1.16
C ALA A 198 -8.38 25.48 -0.38
N SER A 199 -7.82 26.50 0.29
CA SER A 199 -8.55 27.51 1.06
C SER A 199 -9.34 26.96 2.25
N PHE A 200 -8.92 25.82 2.82
CA PHE A 200 -9.52 25.27 4.04
C PHE A 200 -8.97 25.92 5.32
N GLY A 201 -7.85 26.62 5.20
CA GLY A 201 -7.14 27.28 6.30
C GLY A 201 -6.22 26.33 7.06
N THR A 202 -5.87 26.71 8.29
CA THR A 202 -4.95 25.95 9.15
C THR A 202 -5.67 24.84 9.90
N PHE A 203 -5.02 23.68 9.99
CA PHE A 203 -5.50 22.52 10.73
C PHE A 203 -4.58 22.24 11.92
N GLN A 204 -5.15 21.76 13.02
CA GLN A 204 -4.39 21.29 14.17
C GLN A 204 -3.95 19.83 13.97
N ASN A 205 -2.65 19.58 14.07
CA ASN A 205 -2.10 18.24 14.14
C ASN A 205 -2.29 17.65 15.54
N LEU A 206 -3.17 16.66 15.67
CA LEU A 206 -3.39 15.96 16.92
C LEU A 206 -2.40 14.81 17.14
N GLY A 207 -1.57 14.46 16.16
CA GLY A 207 -0.59 13.39 16.28
C GLY A 207 -1.20 11.99 16.14
N ASP A 208 -0.57 11.04 16.83
CA ASP A 208 -0.92 9.61 16.85
C ASP A 208 -2.12 9.36 17.79
N ASN A 209 -3.26 9.92 17.41
CA ASN A 209 -4.46 10.06 18.25
C ASN A 209 -5.71 9.40 17.64
N MET A 210 -5.57 8.66 16.53
CA MET A 210 -6.63 7.75 16.10
C MET A 210 -6.62 6.50 16.99
N PRO A 211 -7.76 6.00 17.50
CA PRO A 211 -7.77 4.70 18.16
C PRO A 211 -7.30 3.62 17.18
N HIS A 212 -6.18 2.97 17.50
CA HIS A 212 -5.54 1.97 16.65
C HIS A 212 -5.01 0.83 17.50
N PRO A 213 -4.83 -0.38 16.93
CA PRO A 213 -4.25 -1.48 17.68
C PRO A 213 -2.72 -1.39 17.67
N ARG A 214 -2.07 -2.05 18.64
CA ARG A 214 -0.60 -2.07 18.77
C ARG A 214 -0.03 -3.29 18.07
N GLN A 215 0.95 -3.06 17.20
CA GLN A 215 1.66 -4.10 16.48
C GLN A 215 2.96 -4.47 17.19
N THR A 216 3.29 -5.75 17.17
CA THR A 216 4.51 -6.31 17.75
C THR A 216 5.43 -6.98 16.73
N ASP A 217 4.94 -7.25 15.52
CA ASP A 217 5.70 -7.75 14.36
C ASP A 217 6.09 -6.62 13.39
N TYR A 218 6.67 -6.95 12.24
CA TYR A 218 7.05 -5.97 11.20
C TYR A 218 6.24 -6.06 9.92
N VAL A 219 5.26 -6.96 9.82
CA VAL A 219 4.67 -7.38 8.54
C VAL A 219 3.18 -7.08 8.41
N HIS A 220 2.51 -6.83 9.52
CA HIS A 220 1.07 -6.67 9.56
C HIS A 220 0.58 -5.22 9.56
N CYS A 221 1.48 -4.22 9.47
CA CYS A 221 1.12 -2.80 9.57
C CYS A 221 0.00 -2.37 8.61
N GLY A 222 -0.06 -2.96 7.40
CA GLY A 222 -1.14 -2.74 6.45
C GLY A 222 -2.52 -3.14 6.98
N ILE A 223 -2.63 -4.28 7.67
CA ILE A 223 -3.88 -4.77 8.26
C ILE A 223 -4.28 -3.89 9.45
N TYR A 224 -3.32 -3.50 10.30
CA TYR A 224 -3.57 -2.57 11.41
C TYR A 224 -4.07 -1.21 10.90
N ALA A 225 -3.46 -0.66 9.85
CA ALA A 225 -3.88 0.60 9.24
C ALA A 225 -5.31 0.51 8.67
N VAL A 226 -5.63 -0.57 7.96
CA VAL A 226 -6.97 -0.80 7.40
C VAL A 226 -8.01 -0.95 8.51
N ASN A 227 -7.75 -1.76 9.54
CA ASN A 227 -8.67 -1.92 10.68
C ASN A 227 -8.86 -0.62 11.45
N THR A 228 -7.81 0.21 11.58
CA THR A 228 -7.90 1.54 12.19
C THR A 228 -8.85 2.46 11.42
N ILE A 229 -8.79 2.43 10.08
CA ILE A 229 -9.72 3.16 9.22
C ILE A 229 -11.14 2.60 9.38
N GLU A 230 -11.32 1.28 9.33
CA GLU A 230 -12.63 0.65 9.54
C GLU A 230 -13.23 1.00 10.91
N HIS A 231 -12.43 1.00 11.97
CA HIS A 231 -12.88 1.39 13.30
C HIS A 231 -13.33 2.85 13.33
N ALA A 232 -12.55 3.75 12.73
CA ALA A 232 -12.91 5.16 12.68
C ALA A 232 -14.22 5.43 11.90
N VAL A 233 -14.45 4.68 10.82
CA VAL A 233 -15.62 4.85 9.94
C VAL A 233 -16.87 4.12 10.44
N PHE A 234 -16.71 2.85 10.83
CA PHE A 234 -17.82 1.93 11.13
C PHE A 234 -17.91 1.52 12.59
N GLN A 235 -17.01 2.00 13.46
CA GLN A 235 -16.91 1.59 14.87
C GLN A 235 -16.71 0.06 15.03
N THR A 236 -16.09 -0.60 14.06
CA THR A 236 -15.72 -2.03 14.16
C THR A 236 -14.69 -2.22 15.27
N PRO A 237 -14.69 -3.35 16.01
CA PRO A 237 -13.67 -3.61 17.02
C PRO A 237 -12.24 -3.49 16.49
N LEU A 238 -11.35 -2.93 17.30
CA LEU A 238 -9.91 -2.94 17.02
C LEU A 238 -9.37 -4.35 17.21
N ILE A 239 -8.62 -4.84 16.23
CA ILE A 239 -8.09 -6.22 16.26
C ILE A 239 -6.92 -6.36 17.23
N SER A 240 -6.79 -7.52 17.88
CA SER A 240 -5.58 -7.90 18.59
C SER A 240 -4.58 -8.59 17.64
N PHE A 241 -3.36 -8.86 18.11
CA PHE A 241 -2.37 -9.62 17.34
C PHE A 241 -2.89 -11.00 16.90
N ASN A 242 -3.67 -11.68 17.77
CA ASN A 242 -4.22 -13.00 17.46
C ASN A 242 -5.29 -12.96 16.36
N ASP A 243 -5.91 -11.81 16.15
CA ASP A 243 -6.98 -11.63 15.16
C ASP A 243 -6.42 -11.25 13.78
N VAL A 244 -5.13 -10.92 13.67
CA VAL A 244 -4.54 -10.43 12.42
C VAL A 244 -4.62 -11.46 11.30
N ARG A 245 -4.21 -12.71 11.55
CA ARG A 245 -4.22 -13.77 10.54
C ARG A 245 -5.65 -14.12 10.09
N PRO A 246 -6.63 -14.34 10.99
CA PRO A 246 -8.04 -14.44 10.62
C PRO A 246 -8.54 -13.24 9.81
N THR A 247 -8.13 -12.01 10.16
CA THR A 247 -8.52 -10.79 9.45
C THR A 247 -7.95 -10.76 8.03
N ARG A 248 -6.69 -11.17 7.83
CA ARG A 248 -6.10 -11.28 6.49
C ARG A 248 -6.87 -12.30 5.63
N MET A 249 -7.21 -13.46 6.19
CA MET A 249 -8.02 -14.46 5.50
C MET A 249 -9.43 -13.96 5.18
N ALA A 250 -10.06 -13.21 6.08
CA ALA A 250 -11.37 -12.62 5.85
C ALA A 250 -11.34 -11.64 4.66
N TRP A 251 -10.27 -10.84 4.54
CA TRP A 251 -10.05 -9.99 3.38
C TRP A 251 -9.81 -10.78 2.10
N PHE A 252 -8.99 -11.83 2.15
CA PHE A 252 -8.79 -12.73 1.00
C PHE A 252 -10.11 -13.32 0.52
N HIS A 253 -10.90 -13.89 1.43
CA HIS A 253 -12.21 -14.47 1.14
C HIS A 253 -13.15 -13.42 0.52
N LYS A 254 -13.20 -12.21 1.07
CA LYS A 254 -14.00 -11.12 0.51
C LYS A 254 -13.61 -10.82 -0.94
N PHE A 255 -12.31 -10.79 -1.25
CA PHE A 255 -11.86 -10.58 -2.63
C PHE A 255 -12.25 -11.75 -3.55
N VAL A 256 -12.17 -12.99 -3.07
CA VAL A 256 -12.64 -14.17 -3.82
C VAL A 256 -14.14 -14.13 -4.12
N GLN A 257 -14.96 -13.72 -3.15
CA GLN A 257 -16.40 -13.54 -3.35
C GLN A 257 -16.69 -12.46 -4.39
N GLN A 258 -16.04 -11.31 -4.28
CA GLN A 258 -16.20 -10.22 -5.25
C GLN A 258 -15.84 -10.63 -6.69
N MET A 259 -14.85 -11.52 -6.86
CA MET A 259 -14.54 -12.08 -8.18
C MET A 259 -15.67 -12.98 -8.70
N SER A 260 -16.22 -13.82 -7.83
CA SER A 260 -17.31 -14.73 -8.18
C SER A 260 -18.56 -13.96 -8.58
N ASP A 261 -18.87 -12.87 -7.87
CA ASP A 261 -20.04 -12.02 -8.12
C ASP A 261 -19.91 -11.15 -9.37
N SER A 262 -18.68 -10.79 -9.76
CA SER A 262 -18.43 -9.96 -10.95
C SER A 262 -18.62 -10.72 -12.27
N GLY A 263 -18.82 -12.04 -12.21
CA GLY A 263 -18.86 -12.92 -13.37
C GLY A 263 -17.51 -13.04 -14.09
N PRO A 264 -17.39 -13.97 -15.07
CA PRO A 264 -16.19 -14.06 -15.89
C PRO A 264 -16.04 -12.77 -16.70
N ILE A 265 -15.02 -11.98 -16.39
CA ILE A 265 -14.63 -10.85 -17.23
C ILE A 265 -14.15 -11.45 -18.55
N PRO A 266 -14.80 -11.16 -19.71
CA PRO A 266 -14.28 -11.60 -20.99
C PRO A 266 -12.84 -11.11 -21.11
N PHE A 267 -11.95 -12.00 -21.53
CA PHE A 267 -10.49 -11.83 -21.61
C PHE A 267 -10.12 -10.72 -22.62
N PHE A 268 -10.42 -9.47 -22.29
CA PHE A 268 -9.99 -8.30 -23.03
C PHE A 268 -8.65 -7.88 -22.45
N VAL A 269 -7.60 -8.06 -23.24
CA VAL A 269 -6.27 -7.52 -22.99
C VAL A 269 -6.40 -5.98 -22.99
N ASN A 270 -6.70 -5.39 -21.84
CA ASN A 270 -6.81 -3.95 -21.71
C ASN A 270 -5.50 -3.38 -21.13
N HIS A 271 -4.69 -2.80 -22.01
CA HIS A 271 -3.38 -2.22 -21.70
C HIS A 271 -3.42 -0.76 -21.20
N ASN A 272 -4.58 -0.24 -20.77
CA ASN A 272 -4.76 1.20 -20.54
C ASN A 272 -5.18 1.60 -19.10
N PHE A 273 -4.76 0.86 -18.08
CA PHE A 273 -4.57 1.52 -16.79
C PHE A 273 -3.20 2.22 -16.83
N PRO A 274 -3.09 3.53 -16.54
CA PRO A 274 -1.81 4.04 -16.09
C PRO A 274 -1.49 3.27 -14.81
N ASN A 275 -0.58 2.31 -14.94
CA ASN A 275 0.02 1.62 -13.80
C ASN A 275 0.70 2.71 -12.96
N LEU A 276 -0.05 3.23 -11.99
CA LEU A 276 0.41 4.09 -10.92
C LEU A 276 1.29 3.25 -10.01
N GLY A 277 2.49 2.96 -10.50
CA GLY A 277 3.43 1.94 -10.07
C GLY A 277 3.42 1.63 -8.58
N SER A 278 2.83 0.48 -8.26
CA SER A 278 3.53 -0.58 -7.54
C SER A 278 4.67 -1.08 -8.44
N GLN A 279 5.76 -0.31 -8.59
CA GLN A 279 6.98 -0.86 -9.16
C GLN A 279 7.73 -1.55 -8.03
N ASN A 280 7.75 -2.88 -8.06
CA ASN A 280 8.73 -3.69 -7.34
C ASN A 280 10.14 -3.28 -7.83
N PHE A 281 10.79 -2.35 -7.13
CA PHE A 281 12.20 -2.04 -7.29
C PHE A 281 12.99 -2.83 -6.24
N PHE A 282 13.42 -4.03 -6.61
CA PHE A 282 14.64 -4.63 -6.07
C PHE A 282 15.72 -4.46 -7.14
N GLU A 283 16.37 -3.29 -7.16
CA GLU A 283 17.71 -3.17 -7.74
C GLU A 283 18.69 -3.10 -6.56
N GLU A 284 19.52 -4.13 -6.46
CA GLU A 284 20.62 -4.24 -5.52
C GLU A 284 21.77 -3.35 -6.01
N ASP A 285 21.81 -2.10 -5.53
CA ASP A 285 22.93 -1.20 -5.78
C ASP A 285 24.10 -1.55 -4.83
N THR A 286 25.01 -2.40 -5.31
CA THR A 286 26.36 -2.49 -4.75
C THR A 286 27.23 -1.39 -5.37
N ASN A 287 27.39 -0.25 -4.69
CA ASN A 287 28.44 0.71 -5.02
C ASN A 287 29.54 0.74 -3.94
N PRO A 288 30.82 0.69 -4.32
CA PRO A 288 31.95 0.63 -3.40
C PRO A 288 32.26 2.01 -2.77
N ALA A 289 32.82 1.98 -1.56
CA ALA A 289 33.12 3.13 -0.72
C ALA A 289 34.02 4.20 -1.40
N PRO A 290 33.81 5.50 -1.12
CA PRO A 290 34.69 6.55 -1.63
C PRO A 290 35.97 6.68 -0.78
N SER A 291 37.10 6.86 -1.47
CA SER A 291 38.38 7.28 -0.88
C SER A 291 38.39 8.81 -0.65
N PRO A 292 39.20 9.32 0.31
CA PRO A 292 39.09 10.70 0.79
C PRO A 292 39.74 11.71 -0.14
N THR A 293 39.15 12.91 -0.28
CA THR A 293 39.75 14.05 -0.98
C THR A 293 39.95 15.23 -0.02
N VAL A 294 41.13 15.85 -0.13
CA VAL A 294 41.66 16.99 0.65
C VAL A 294 41.07 18.32 0.14
N PRO A 295 40.93 19.39 0.97
CA PRO A 295 40.17 20.58 0.58
C PRO A 295 41.00 21.58 -0.24
N THR A 296 40.34 22.26 -1.18
CA THR A 296 40.87 23.46 -1.86
C THR A 296 39.93 24.64 -1.62
N LEU A 297 40.47 25.69 -0.99
CA LEU A 297 39.94 27.05 -0.92
C LEU A 297 40.20 27.77 -2.25
N MET A 298 39.27 28.61 -2.71
CA MET A 298 39.51 29.97 -3.22
C MET A 298 38.18 30.67 -3.56
N ALA A 299 38.23 32.00 -3.54
CA ALA A 299 37.12 32.94 -3.41
C ALA A 299 36.65 33.60 -4.72
N ASN A 300 35.59 34.42 -4.56
CA ASN A 300 35.20 35.66 -5.26
C ASN A 300 34.03 35.66 -6.27
N SER A 301 32.97 36.36 -5.84
CA SER A 301 32.16 37.43 -6.47
C SER A 301 31.99 37.52 -8.00
N VAL A 302 30.74 37.75 -8.45
CA VAL A 302 30.22 39.01 -9.06
C VAL A 302 28.74 38.81 -9.49
N ALA A 303 27.99 39.91 -9.53
CA ALA A 303 26.53 40.04 -9.64
C ALA A 303 25.98 40.32 -11.07
N ILE A 304 24.63 40.40 -11.14
CA ILE A 304 23.75 41.03 -12.17
C ILE A 304 23.45 40.14 -13.40
N THR A 305 22.21 39.86 -13.86
CA THR A 305 21.09 40.76 -14.23
C THR A 305 19.73 40.04 -14.26
N LYS A 306 18.66 40.76 -13.89
CA LYS A 306 17.24 40.40 -14.11
C LYS A 306 16.85 40.51 -15.59
N ARG A 307 16.04 39.57 -16.10
CA ARG A 307 15.11 39.78 -17.22
C ARG A 307 13.77 39.11 -16.95
N SER A 308 12.72 39.90 -16.98
CA SER A 308 11.31 39.50 -16.94
C SER A 308 10.79 39.36 -18.37
N ASN A 309 10.13 38.24 -18.69
CA ASN A 309 9.27 38.12 -19.85
C ASN A 309 7.88 37.59 -19.42
N PRO A 310 6.80 38.02 -20.08
CA PRO A 310 5.43 37.72 -19.67
C PRO A 310 4.98 36.33 -20.14
N VAL A 311 4.16 35.69 -19.31
CA VAL A 311 3.49 34.41 -19.57
C VAL A 311 2.13 34.69 -20.23
N PRO A 312 1.74 34.00 -21.33
CA PRO A 312 0.37 34.03 -21.81
C PRO A 312 -0.48 33.03 -21.03
N SER A 313 -1.62 33.50 -20.52
CA SER A 313 -2.62 32.71 -19.83
C SER A 313 -3.51 31.95 -20.82
N SER A 314 -3.28 30.66 -21.01
CA SER A 314 -4.23 29.74 -21.62
C SER A 314 -4.95 28.96 -20.52
N GLY A 315 -6.20 29.33 -20.24
CA GLY A 315 -7.05 28.61 -19.30
C GLY A 315 -7.47 27.25 -19.88
N VAL A 316 -7.08 26.16 -19.21
CA VAL A 316 -7.64 24.83 -19.45
C VAL A 316 -8.95 24.77 -18.67
N ALA A 317 -10.08 24.76 -19.38
CA ALA A 317 -11.39 24.62 -18.77
C ALA A 317 -11.58 23.18 -18.29
N CYS A 318 -11.63 22.98 -16.97
CA CYS A 318 -12.15 21.75 -16.37
C CYS A 318 -13.69 21.87 -16.38
N SER A 319 -14.37 21.03 -17.16
CA SER A 319 -15.83 21.08 -17.29
C SER A 319 -16.50 20.76 -15.96
N THR A 320 -17.34 21.69 -15.47
CA THR A 320 -18.16 21.50 -14.28
C THR A 320 -19.25 20.45 -14.55
N ILE A 321 -19.40 19.47 -13.65
CA ILE A 321 -20.45 18.45 -13.68
C ILE A 321 -21.42 18.70 -12.51
N PRO A 322 -22.74 18.54 -12.71
CA PRO A 322 -23.72 18.68 -11.64
C PRO A 322 -23.50 17.68 -10.50
N VAL A 323 -23.51 18.21 -9.27
CA VAL A 323 -23.17 17.55 -8.00
C VAL A 323 -24.02 16.31 -7.67
N SER A 324 -25.18 16.15 -8.30
CA SER A 324 -26.11 15.03 -8.08
C SER A 324 -25.73 13.71 -8.78
N SER A 325 -24.59 13.63 -9.49
CA SER A 325 -24.17 12.44 -10.26
C SER A 325 -22.83 11.82 -9.83
N LEU A 326 -22.33 12.12 -8.63
CA LEU A 326 -21.03 11.66 -8.11
C LEU A 326 -21.03 10.21 -7.53
N GLU A 327 -22.01 9.38 -7.89
CA GLU A 327 -21.99 7.97 -7.52
C GLU A 327 -20.97 7.22 -8.39
N LEU A 328 -19.91 6.74 -7.74
CA LEU A 328 -18.72 6.11 -8.31
C LEU A 328 -17.82 7.07 -9.13
N ILE A 329 -16.97 7.82 -8.42
CA ILE A 329 -15.78 8.43 -9.02
C ILE A 329 -14.84 7.29 -9.45
N GLN A 330 -15.06 6.74 -10.64
CA GLN A 330 -14.03 6.02 -11.38
C GLN A 330 -13.12 7.09 -11.98
N PRO A 331 -11.83 7.18 -11.62
CA PRO A 331 -10.92 8.25 -12.06
C PRO A 331 -10.73 8.34 -13.59
N ASN A 332 -11.31 7.43 -14.37
CA ASN A 332 -11.06 7.27 -15.80
C ASN A 332 -11.88 8.18 -16.72
N ASN A 333 -12.94 8.86 -16.25
CA ASN A 333 -13.89 9.51 -17.16
C ASN A 333 -13.67 11.01 -17.44
N LEU A 334 -12.75 11.70 -16.74
CA LEU A 334 -12.68 13.18 -16.83
C LEU A 334 -11.30 13.77 -17.10
N CYS A 335 -10.22 13.00 -16.96
CA CYS A 335 -8.85 13.51 -17.10
C CYS A 335 -7.99 12.42 -17.81
N SER A 336 -8.02 12.36 -19.15
CA SER A 336 -7.41 11.31 -19.98
C SER A 336 -5.88 11.39 -20.12
N ALA A 337 -5.18 12.16 -19.28
CA ALA A 337 -3.73 12.31 -19.38
C ALA A 337 -3.03 11.16 -18.65
N PRO A 338 -2.11 10.41 -19.29
CA PRO A 338 -1.31 9.40 -18.61
C PRO A 338 -0.47 10.07 -17.52
N LEU A 339 -0.36 9.42 -16.36
CA LEU A 339 0.47 9.89 -15.26
C LEU A 339 1.95 9.86 -15.62
N ASP A 340 2.65 10.92 -15.22
CA ASP A 340 4.07 11.08 -15.45
C ASP A 340 4.88 10.27 -14.42
N ASN A 341 5.84 9.47 -14.88
CA ASN A 341 6.63 8.54 -14.05
C ASN A 341 7.40 9.25 -12.91
N ALA A 342 7.57 10.57 -12.99
CA ALA A 342 8.27 11.40 -12.01
C ALA A 342 7.57 11.44 -10.64
N ALA A 343 6.24 11.33 -10.55
CA ALA A 343 5.52 11.32 -9.28
C ALA A 343 5.77 10.05 -8.46
N LEU A 344 6.00 8.92 -9.14
CA LEU A 344 6.27 7.62 -8.50
C LEU A 344 7.73 7.49 -8.06
N ALA A 345 8.67 8.06 -8.82
CA ALA A 345 10.10 8.09 -8.45
C ALA A 345 10.39 8.88 -7.15
N LEU A 346 9.50 9.80 -6.75
CA LEU A 346 9.62 10.57 -5.53
C LEU A 346 9.24 9.78 -4.26
N LEU A 347 8.40 8.75 -4.38
CA LEU A 347 8.11 7.81 -3.28
C LEU A 347 9.32 6.90 -2.99
N SER A 348 10.18 6.65 -3.98
CA SER A 348 11.42 5.86 -3.84
C SER A 348 12.67 6.69 -3.49
N ALA A 349 12.71 7.99 -3.82
CA ALA A 349 13.92 8.83 -3.68
C ALA A 349 14.17 9.42 -2.28
N SER A 350 13.32 9.15 -1.28
CA SER A 350 13.47 9.71 0.07
C SER A 350 13.88 8.68 1.13
N GLY A 351 15.05 8.07 0.97
CA GLY A 351 15.67 7.26 2.02
C GLY A 351 16.82 6.41 1.52
N SER A 352 18.05 6.74 1.91
CA SER A 352 19.15 5.79 1.87
C SER A 352 18.82 4.62 2.82
N PRO A 353 18.79 3.36 2.35
CA PRO A 353 18.51 2.23 3.22
C PRO A 353 19.76 1.91 4.06
N ASN A 354 19.66 2.11 5.37
CA ASN A 354 20.41 1.24 6.27
C ASN A 354 19.85 -0.18 6.05
N SER A 355 20.69 -1.09 5.57
CA SER A 355 20.33 -2.48 5.31
C SER A 355 19.95 -3.22 6.60
N PHE A 356 18.69 -3.11 6.99
CA PHE A 356 18.10 -4.04 7.95
C PHE A 356 17.81 -5.35 7.21
N LYS A 357 18.76 -6.29 7.28
CA LYS A 357 18.44 -7.70 7.00
C LYS A 357 17.38 -8.14 7.99
N ALA A 358 16.19 -8.48 7.50
CA ALA A 358 15.24 -9.25 8.29
C ALA A 358 15.97 -10.51 8.78
N PRO A 359 15.94 -10.82 10.10
CA PRO A 359 16.56 -12.04 10.57
C PRO A 359 15.81 -13.23 9.97
N SER A 360 16.46 -13.95 9.07
CA SER A 360 16.06 -15.31 8.69
C SER A 360 16.13 -16.18 9.94
N ARG A 361 15.00 -16.34 10.64
CA ARG A 361 14.90 -17.29 11.76
C ARG A 361 14.25 -18.57 11.28
N PRO A 362 14.80 -19.73 11.67
CA PRO A 362 14.06 -20.99 11.62
C PRO A 362 12.96 -20.90 12.67
N ILE A 363 11.71 -21.01 12.25
CA ILE A 363 10.59 -21.22 13.16
C ILE A 363 10.77 -22.62 13.77
N LYS A 364 11.31 -22.69 14.99
CA LYS A 364 11.21 -23.91 15.79
C LYS A 364 9.76 -24.02 16.24
N ARG A 365 9.00 -24.92 15.61
CA ARG A 365 7.69 -25.37 16.11
C ARG A 365 7.93 -26.04 17.46
N ASN A 366 7.52 -25.39 18.55
CA ASN A 366 7.30 -26.08 19.82
C ASN A 366 5.95 -26.80 19.70
N VAL A 367 6.00 -28.06 19.30
CA VAL A 367 4.88 -28.99 19.53
C VAL A 367 5.01 -29.39 21.00
N SER A 368 4.23 -28.74 21.87
CA SER A 368 4.05 -29.22 23.23
C SER A 368 3.09 -30.40 23.20
N ASP A 369 3.65 -31.61 23.27
CA ASP A 369 2.91 -32.81 23.63
C ASP A 369 2.36 -32.64 25.05
N HIS A 370 1.05 -32.44 25.17
CA HIS A 370 0.33 -32.63 26.42
C HIS A 370 -0.17 -34.08 26.50
N SER A 371 0.72 -34.94 26.97
CA SER A 371 0.35 -36.26 27.49
C SER A 371 -0.22 -36.12 28.90
N ALA A 372 -1.44 -36.63 29.06
CA ALA A 372 -2.18 -36.75 30.30
C ALA A 372 -1.55 -37.78 31.27
N SER A 373 -1.50 -37.42 32.55
CA SER A 373 -1.46 -38.30 33.74
C SER A 373 -1.36 -37.36 34.95
N GLY A 374 -2.10 -37.45 36.04
CA GLY A 374 -3.08 -38.42 36.52
C GLY A 374 -3.73 -37.83 37.77
N ASP A 375 -4.69 -38.57 38.27
CA ASP A 375 -5.55 -38.31 39.42
C ASP A 375 -4.81 -37.96 40.73
N ASP A 376 -5.42 -37.10 41.56
CA ASP A 376 -5.75 -37.40 42.96
C ASP A 376 -6.45 -36.18 43.63
N ASP A 377 -7.74 -36.37 43.93
CA ASP A 377 -8.59 -35.68 44.92
C ASP A 377 -8.07 -35.98 46.38
N PRO A 378 -8.61 -35.42 47.49
CA PRO A 378 -9.69 -34.45 47.66
C PRO A 378 -9.43 -33.37 48.76
N ASP A 379 -10.47 -32.56 49.01
CA ASP A 379 -10.86 -32.01 50.33
C ASP A 379 -10.09 -30.78 50.85
N ASN A 380 -10.74 -29.61 50.80
CA ASN A 380 -10.77 -28.75 51.99
C ASN A 380 -12.02 -27.86 52.01
N SER A 381 -12.84 -28.13 53.00
CA SER A 381 -13.95 -27.37 53.53
C SER A 381 -13.53 -25.96 54.03
N ASP A 382 -14.55 -25.09 54.09
CA ASP A 382 -14.67 -23.95 55.00
C ASP A 382 -13.78 -22.70 54.79
N ASN A 383 -14.40 -21.61 54.31
CA ASN A 383 -14.64 -20.48 55.21
C ASN A 383 -15.61 -19.45 54.64
N GLU A 384 -16.67 -19.19 55.42
CA GLU A 384 -17.49 -18.00 55.39
C GLU A 384 -16.69 -16.76 55.85
N ARG A 385 -16.82 -15.63 55.14
CA ARG A 385 -17.22 -14.31 55.69
C ARG A 385 -17.32 -13.24 54.61
#